data_AF-A0A955TQR3-F1
#
_entry.id   AF-A0A955TQR3-F1
#
_cell.length_a   1.000
_cell.length_b   1.000
_cell.length_c   1.000
_cell.angle_alpha   90.00
_cell.angle_beta   90.00
_cell.angle_gamma   90.00
#
_symmetry.space_group_name_H-M   'P 1'
#
loop_
_entity.id
_entity.type
_entity.pdbx_description
1 polymer ?
#
loop_
_entity_poly.entity_id
_entity_poly.type
_entity_poly.pdbx_seq_one_letter_code
_entity_poly.pdbx_strand_id
1 'polypeptide(L)'
;FSHEGSPGYGPYQDLLTTYDQESPLVTVEFVDPERQPGVAQDYQITQIDTAVFASGEQKIYVYRPNEAELTNALLRVTRDQKNQLAFLAGHGEASLSDTQSSGLSRVKDALTKQGYELRNLDITQADDSIQASVLIISSPVDPISSDGQQRIAAFVKAGGRLLLMVDPNKPIPIASLLKEWGIELGPGILADAQDRLARGSPTALLVRTFTTHEITEDFTSPILFPVSRSVNFDTHKAASWDFVALAQTSPESWEEMDLTNSQPTFEEGQDTKGPFTVAALLTSKAQGQDGQPLSSIVIIGNSAFATNGYFTYPGNTDFFLKTIAWLAKEDALISITPKDPAFHPFIPNPSQEQALVFFQVLFLPLLTLFLGLSVWKRRRSL
;
A
#
# COMPACT_ATOMS: atom_id res chain seq x y z
N PHE A 1 -8.27 -5.72 -26.70
CA PHE A 1 -8.97 -4.58 -27.34
C PHE A 1 -7.98 -3.48 -27.66
N SER A 2 -7.49 -3.44 -28.89
CA SER A 2 -6.42 -2.56 -29.34
C SER A 2 -6.38 -2.54 -30.88
N HIS A 3 -5.63 -1.63 -31.50
CA HIS A 3 -5.49 -1.54 -32.95
C HIS A 3 -4.01 -1.48 -33.36
N GLU A 4 -3.71 -1.95 -34.57
CA GLU A 4 -2.37 -1.82 -35.15
C GLU A 4 -1.99 -0.32 -35.18
N GLY A 5 -0.94 0.04 -34.45
CA GLY A 5 -0.47 1.42 -34.30
C GLY A 5 -0.69 2.06 -32.92
N SER A 6 -1.43 1.42 -32.01
CA SER A 6 -1.47 1.88 -30.62
C SER A 6 -0.17 1.51 -29.87
N PRO A 7 0.25 2.29 -28.85
CA PRO A 7 1.46 1.98 -28.08
C PRO A 7 1.39 0.64 -27.35
N GLY A 8 0.20 0.23 -26.90
CA GLY A 8 0.01 -1.02 -26.16
C GLY A 8 -0.09 -2.28 -27.01
N TYR A 9 -0.35 -2.16 -28.33
CA TYR A 9 -0.67 -3.31 -29.19
C TYR A 9 0.42 -4.37 -29.21
N GLY A 10 1.66 -4.00 -29.54
CA GLY A 10 2.79 -4.93 -29.65
C GLY A 10 3.07 -5.69 -28.35
N PRO A 11 3.25 -4.99 -27.21
CA PRO A 11 3.46 -5.64 -25.92
C PRO A 11 2.35 -6.62 -25.50
N TYR A 12 1.06 -6.28 -25.72
CA TYR A 12 -0.02 -7.24 -25.48
C TYR A 12 0.02 -8.42 -26.44
N GLN A 13 0.32 -8.16 -27.72
CA GLN A 13 0.38 -9.20 -28.75
C GLN A 13 1.44 -10.25 -28.40
N ASP A 14 2.65 -9.82 -28.09
CA ASP A 14 3.77 -10.70 -27.79
C ASP A 14 3.45 -11.62 -26.59
N LEU A 15 2.96 -11.04 -25.49
CA LEU A 15 2.68 -11.80 -24.25
C LEU A 15 1.46 -12.71 -24.38
N LEU A 16 0.34 -12.20 -24.90
CA LEU A 16 -0.89 -12.99 -25.00
C LEU A 16 -0.77 -14.12 -26.02
N THR A 17 -0.11 -13.88 -27.17
CA THR A 17 0.15 -14.95 -28.14
C THR A 17 1.08 -16.02 -27.57
N THR A 18 2.03 -15.65 -26.70
CA THR A 18 2.85 -16.63 -25.99
C THR A 18 2.00 -17.53 -25.09
N TYR A 19 1.08 -16.97 -24.30
CA TYR A 19 0.20 -17.79 -23.46
C TYR A 19 -0.73 -18.72 -24.26
N ASP A 20 -1.27 -18.25 -25.38
CA ASP A 20 -2.10 -19.04 -26.31
C ASP A 20 -1.33 -20.24 -26.89
N GLN A 21 -0.04 -20.06 -27.20
CA GLN A 21 0.82 -21.12 -27.73
C GLN A 21 1.26 -22.13 -26.68
N GLU A 22 1.53 -21.68 -25.45
CA GLU A 22 2.03 -22.54 -24.37
C GLU A 22 0.93 -23.36 -23.68
N SER A 23 -0.35 -22.95 -23.80
CA SER A 23 -1.47 -23.65 -23.15
C SER A 23 -2.70 -23.78 -24.05
N PRO A 24 -3.18 -25.01 -24.33
CA PRO A 24 -4.40 -25.22 -25.10
C PRO A 24 -5.69 -24.80 -24.36
N LEU A 25 -5.58 -24.38 -23.10
CA LEU A 25 -6.69 -23.89 -22.28
C LEU A 25 -6.91 -22.38 -22.44
N VAL A 26 -5.97 -21.68 -23.08
CA VAL A 26 -6.04 -20.24 -23.33
C VAL A 26 -6.43 -20.04 -24.79
N THR A 27 -7.31 -19.07 -25.04
CA THR A 27 -7.65 -18.62 -26.40
C THR A 27 -7.57 -17.11 -26.44
N VAL A 28 -6.79 -16.58 -27.38
CA VAL A 28 -6.58 -15.14 -27.51
C VAL A 28 -7.19 -14.61 -28.80
N GLU A 29 -8.01 -13.56 -28.67
CA GLU A 29 -8.58 -12.83 -29.80
C GLU A 29 -8.21 -11.34 -29.74
N PHE A 30 -7.70 -10.81 -30.85
CA PHE A 30 -7.40 -9.38 -30.99
C PHE A 30 -8.55 -8.66 -31.67
N VAL A 31 -9.26 -7.84 -30.87
CA VAL A 31 -10.39 -7.04 -31.34
C VAL A 31 -9.99 -5.57 -31.43
N ASP A 32 -10.17 -4.99 -32.62
CA ASP A 32 -10.09 -3.55 -32.87
C ASP A 32 -11.42 -2.89 -32.48
N PRO A 33 -11.47 -2.08 -31.40
CA PRO A 33 -12.72 -1.49 -30.90
C PRO A 33 -13.39 -0.53 -31.89
N GLU A 34 -12.62 0.10 -32.76
CA GLU A 34 -13.14 1.06 -33.75
C GLU A 34 -13.79 0.33 -34.93
N ARG A 35 -13.22 -0.82 -35.33
CA ARG A 35 -13.78 -1.68 -36.38
C ARG A 35 -14.92 -2.56 -35.87
N GLN A 36 -14.90 -2.94 -34.59
CA GLN A 36 -15.87 -3.83 -33.97
C GLN A 36 -16.53 -3.21 -32.71
N PRO A 37 -17.28 -2.10 -32.86
CA PRO A 37 -17.83 -1.36 -31.73
C PRO A 37 -18.86 -2.16 -30.91
N GLY A 38 -19.58 -3.09 -31.53
CA GLY A 38 -20.54 -3.95 -30.82
C GLY A 38 -19.88 -4.85 -29.77
N VAL A 39 -18.79 -5.53 -30.15
CA VAL A 39 -18.02 -6.39 -29.24
C VAL A 39 -17.39 -5.56 -28.12
N ALA A 40 -16.85 -4.38 -28.46
CA ALA A 40 -16.30 -3.45 -27.47
C ALA A 40 -17.37 -3.00 -26.46
N GLN A 41 -18.61 -2.76 -26.90
CA GLN A 41 -19.72 -2.38 -26.03
C GLN A 41 -20.15 -3.53 -25.10
N ASP A 42 -20.22 -4.76 -25.61
CA ASP A 42 -20.57 -5.95 -24.81
C ASP A 42 -19.56 -6.23 -23.70
N TYR A 43 -18.29 -5.93 -23.96
CA TYR A 43 -17.20 -6.00 -22.99
C TYR A 43 -16.99 -4.69 -22.21
N GLN A 44 -17.87 -3.69 -22.37
CA GLN A 44 -17.82 -2.42 -21.65
C GLN A 44 -16.45 -1.71 -21.74
N ILE A 45 -15.81 -1.81 -22.90
CA ILE A 45 -14.51 -1.20 -23.15
C ILE A 45 -14.67 0.33 -23.22
N THR A 46 -13.99 1.02 -22.31
CA THR A 46 -14.04 2.49 -22.19
C THR A 46 -12.72 3.16 -22.57
N GLN A 47 -11.65 2.37 -22.75
CA GLN A 47 -10.35 2.84 -23.19
C GLN A 47 -9.70 1.81 -24.14
N ILE A 48 -8.95 2.31 -25.12
CA ILE A 48 -8.09 1.48 -25.98
C ILE A 48 -6.95 0.86 -25.15
N ASP A 49 -6.28 -0.14 -25.70
CA ASP A 49 -5.18 -0.85 -25.02
C ASP A 49 -5.62 -1.53 -23.71
N THR A 50 -6.78 -2.19 -23.78
CA THR A 50 -7.32 -3.00 -22.68
C THR A 50 -7.27 -4.49 -23.04
N ALA A 51 -6.63 -5.29 -22.18
CA ALA A 51 -6.77 -6.75 -22.19
C ALA A 51 -7.94 -7.17 -21.28
N VAL A 52 -8.75 -8.12 -21.74
CA VAL A 52 -9.84 -8.69 -20.94
C VAL A 52 -9.65 -10.19 -20.85
N PHE A 53 -9.46 -10.68 -19.63
CA PHE A 53 -9.42 -12.10 -19.31
C PHE A 53 -10.81 -12.56 -18.92
N ALA A 54 -11.31 -13.61 -19.56
CA ALA A 54 -12.66 -14.13 -19.31
C ALA A 54 -12.64 -15.65 -19.07
N SER A 55 -13.38 -16.10 -18.05
CA SER A 55 -13.62 -17.52 -17.75
C SER A 55 -15.04 -17.65 -17.17
N GLY A 56 -15.92 -18.35 -17.89
CA GLY A 56 -17.35 -18.37 -17.55
C GLY A 56 -17.94 -16.96 -17.47
N GLU A 57 -18.50 -16.59 -16.31
CA GLU A 57 -19.04 -15.24 -16.06
C GLU A 57 -18.00 -14.25 -15.54
N GLN A 58 -16.80 -14.72 -15.15
CA GLN A 58 -15.75 -13.87 -14.59
C GLN A 58 -15.03 -13.12 -15.71
N LYS A 59 -14.85 -11.81 -15.51
CA LYS A 59 -14.07 -10.94 -16.40
C LYS A 59 -13.13 -10.08 -15.57
N ILE A 60 -11.87 -9.99 -16.00
CA ILE A 60 -10.83 -9.16 -15.39
C ILE A 60 -10.23 -8.27 -16.46
N TYR A 61 -10.08 -6.98 -16.15
CA TYR A 61 -9.61 -5.95 -17.08
C TYR A 61 -8.21 -5.51 -16.70
N VAL A 62 -7.28 -5.58 -17.65
CA VAL A 62 -5.90 -5.15 -17.50
C VAL A 62 -5.63 -4.01 -18.48
N TYR A 63 -4.99 -2.95 -17.97
CA TYR A 63 -4.78 -1.71 -18.72
C TYR A 63 -3.30 -1.43 -19.00
N ARG A 64 -2.38 -2.23 -18.45
CA ARG A 64 -0.95 -2.15 -18.76
C ARG A 64 -0.47 -3.49 -19.32
N PRO A 65 0.25 -3.47 -20.46
CA PRO A 65 0.80 -4.69 -21.05
C PRO A 65 2.12 -5.07 -20.37
N ASN A 66 2.05 -5.52 -19.12
CA ASN A 66 3.18 -6.12 -18.43
C ASN A 66 2.86 -7.58 -18.07
N GLU A 67 3.89 -8.42 -18.06
CA GLU A 67 3.74 -9.87 -17.86
C GLU A 67 3.13 -10.20 -16.49
N ALA A 68 3.50 -9.45 -15.46
CA ALA A 68 3.00 -9.65 -14.10
C ALA A 68 1.48 -9.43 -14.02
N GLU A 69 0.96 -8.31 -14.51
CA GLU A 69 -0.47 -7.97 -14.53
C GLU A 69 -1.27 -8.97 -15.38
N LEU A 70 -0.75 -9.34 -16.56
CA LEU A 70 -1.41 -10.29 -17.46
C LEU A 70 -1.48 -11.71 -16.85
N THR A 71 -0.35 -12.21 -16.32
CA THR A 71 -0.28 -13.52 -15.68
C THR A 71 -1.21 -13.58 -14.46
N ASN A 72 -1.21 -12.53 -13.64
CA ASN A 72 -2.08 -12.44 -12.47
C ASN A 72 -3.56 -12.43 -12.87
N ALA A 73 -3.93 -11.69 -13.91
CA ALA A 73 -5.29 -11.66 -14.40
C ALA A 73 -5.75 -13.03 -14.92
N LEU A 74 -4.89 -13.76 -15.63
CA LEU A 74 -5.18 -15.12 -16.09
C LEU A 74 -5.44 -16.06 -14.89
N LEU A 75 -4.54 -16.07 -13.92
CA LEU A 75 -4.65 -16.94 -12.75
C LEU A 75 -5.89 -16.60 -11.92
N ARG A 76 -6.21 -15.32 -11.80
CA ARG A 76 -7.37 -14.84 -11.05
C ARG A 76 -8.70 -15.16 -11.74
N VAL A 77 -8.76 -15.09 -13.08
CA VAL A 77 -9.97 -15.45 -13.82
C VAL A 77 -10.23 -16.96 -13.80
N THR A 78 -9.19 -17.78 -13.61
CA THR A 78 -9.32 -19.25 -13.53
C THR A 78 -9.64 -19.79 -12.14
N ARG A 79 -9.74 -18.95 -11.10
CA ARG A 79 -10.02 -19.40 -9.73
C ARG A 79 -11.52 -19.60 -9.50
N ASP A 80 -11.88 -20.81 -9.06
CA ASP A 80 -13.25 -21.19 -8.69
C ASP A 80 -13.77 -20.45 -7.43
N GLN A 81 -12.88 -20.04 -6.52
CA GLN A 81 -13.23 -19.26 -5.34
C GLN A 81 -12.82 -17.80 -5.48
N LYS A 82 -13.80 -16.89 -5.40
CA LYS A 82 -13.55 -15.45 -5.28
C LYS A 82 -12.96 -15.16 -3.91
N ASN A 83 -11.87 -14.40 -3.88
CA ASN A 83 -11.33 -13.86 -2.63
C ASN A 83 -12.39 -12.97 -1.97
N GLN A 84 -12.88 -13.39 -0.81
CA GLN A 84 -13.89 -12.63 -0.06
C GLN A 84 -13.20 -11.63 0.86
N LEU A 85 -13.54 -10.35 0.70
CA LEU A 85 -13.04 -9.25 1.52
C LEU A 85 -14.15 -8.84 2.50
N ALA A 86 -13.83 -8.84 3.79
CA ALA A 86 -14.75 -8.43 4.84
C ALA A 86 -14.46 -6.99 5.27
N PHE A 87 -15.46 -6.12 5.23
CA PHE A 87 -15.39 -4.76 5.75
C PHE A 87 -16.10 -4.71 7.10
N LEU A 88 -15.38 -4.36 8.17
CA LEU A 88 -16.01 -4.15 9.48
C LEU A 88 -17.07 -3.06 9.37
N ALA A 89 -18.23 -3.31 9.95
CA ALA A 89 -19.36 -2.40 9.98
C ALA A 89 -20.03 -2.41 11.36
N GLY A 90 -20.73 -1.32 11.66
CA GLY A 90 -21.50 -1.16 12.89
C GLY A 90 -20.80 -0.35 13.99
N HIS A 91 -19.61 0.18 13.71
CA HIS A 91 -18.86 1.03 14.64
C HIS A 91 -18.49 2.41 14.03
N GLY A 92 -19.33 2.92 13.13
CA GLY A 92 -19.18 4.23 12.50
C GLY A 92 -18.12 4.31 11.40
N GLU A 93 -17.76 3.18 10.80
CA GLU A 93 -16.91 3.10 9.62
C GLU A 93 -17.60 3.66 8.37
N ALA A 94 -16.80 4.06 7.38
CA ALA A 94 -17.31 4.48 6.08
C ALA A 94 -17.99 3.31 5.33
N SER A 95 -19.17 3.57 4.76
CA SER A 95 -19.99 2.51 4.11
C SER A 95 -19.61 2.29 2.64
N LEU A 96 -19.58 1.02 2.22
CA LEU A 96 -19.43 0.61 0.82
C LEU A 96 -20.62 1.00 -0.07
N SER A 97 -21.79 1.31 0.50
CA SER A 97 -22.96 1.77 -0.26
C SER A 97 -23.09 3.29 -0.32
N ASP A 98 -22.30 4.02 0.47
CA ASP A 98 -22.35 5.47 0.50
C ASP A 98 -21.58 6.07 -0.69
N THR A 99 -22.28 6.90 -1.46
CA THR A 99 -21.79 7.58 -2.66
C THR A 99 -21.32 9.00 -2.39
N GLN A 100 -21.52 9.51 -1.16
CA GLN A 100 -20.99 10.81 -0.74
C GLN A 100 -19.47 10.78 -0.62
N SER A 101 -18.84 11.95 -0.48
CA SER A 101 -17.37 12.08 -0.43
C SER A 101 -16.72 11.25 0.68
N SER A 102 -17.40 11.04 1.80
CA SER A 102 -16.96 10.24 2.95
C SER A 102 -17.15 8.72 2.79
N GLY A 103 -17.94 8.28 1.81
CA GLY A 103 -18.26 6.87 1.60
C GLY A 103 -17.15 6.08 0.88
N LEU A 104 -17.37 4.78 0.70
CA LEU A 104 -16.45 3.83 0.04
C LEU A 104 -17.02 3.19 -1.23
N SER A 105 -18.07 3.76 -1.84
CA SER A 105 -18.66 3.16 -3.06
C SER A 105 -17.67 3.01 -4.22
N ARG A 106 -16.69 3.92 -4.38
CA ARG A 106 -15.65 3.79 -5.41
C ARG A 106 -14.66 2.67 -5.12
N VAL A 107 -14.33 2.45 -3.85
CA VAL A 107 -13.53 1.29 -3.42
C VAL A 107 -14.29 0.01 -3.74
N LYS A 108 -15.59 -0.05 -3.44
CA LYS A 108 -16.45 -1.18 -3.80
C LYS A 108 -16.40 -1.46 -5.30
N ASP A 109 -16.58 -0.44 -6.13
CA ASP A 109 -16.58 -0.59 -7.59
C ASP A 109 -15.22 -1.08 -8.10
N ALA A 110 -14.13 -0.50 -7.59
CA ALA A 110 -12.78 -0.90 -8.00
C ALA A 110 -12.46 -2.34 -7.62
N LEU A 111 -12.75 -2.75 -6.38
CA LEU A 111 -12.53 -4.13 -5.93
C LEU A 111 -13.42 -5.15 -6.65
N THR A 112 -14.68 -4.79 -6.91
CA THR A 112 -15.61 -5.65 -7.66
C THR A 112 -15.13 -5.84 -9.09
N LYS A 113 -14.58 -4.80 -9.73
CA LYS A 113 -13.96 -4.90 -11.07
C LYS A 113 -12.71 -5.76 -11.10
N GLN A 114 -11.99 -5.85 -9.98
CA GLN A 114 -10.91 -6.82 -9.83
C GLN A 114 -11.45 -8.25 -9.61
N GLY A 115 -12.75 -8.43 -9.35
CA GLY A 115 -13.36 -9.74 -9.13
C GLY A 115 -13.35 -10.21 -7.68
N TYR A 116 -13.11 -9.31 -6.72
CA TYR A 116 -13.32 -9.61 -5.30
C TYR A 116 -14.82 -9.67 -4.97
N GLU A 117 -15.15 -10.54 -4.01
CA GLU A 117 -16.47 -10.51 -3.37
C GLU A 117 -16.38 -9.69 -2.08
N LEU A 118 -17.27 -8.72 -1.89
CA LEU A 118 -17.25 -7.84 -0.72
C LEU A 118 -18.42 -8.14 0.21
N ARG A 119 -18.13 -8.25 1.51
CA ARG A 119 -19.13 -8.47 2.54
C ARG A 119 -18.95 -7.48 3.69
N ASN A 120 -20.06 -6.92 4.18
CA ASN A 120 -20.04 -6.21 5.46
C ASN A 120 -20.01 -7.23 6.61
N LEU A 121 -19.09 -7.04 7.54
CA LEU A 121 -18.93 -7.84 8.74
C LEU A 121 -19.44 -7.04 9.93
N ASP A 122 -20.60 -7.44 10.45
CA ASP A 122 -21.01 -7.08 11.80
C ASP A 122 -20.35 -8.06 12.78
N ILE A 123 -19.38 -7.58 13.56
CA ILE A 123 -18.62 -8.42 14.50
C ILE A 123 -19.47 -8.94 15.67
N THR A 124 -20.64 -8.32 15.92
CA THR A 124 -21.57 -8.74 16.99
C THR A 124 -22.46 -9.91 16.58
N GLN A 125 -22.66 -10.10 15.26
CA GLN A 125 -23.50 -11.14 14.69
C GLN A 125 -22.70 -12.24 13.98
N ALA A 126 -21.40 -12.04 13.80
CA ALA A 126 -20.54 -13.02 13.17
C ALA A 126 -20.50 -14.32 13.99
N ASP A 127 -20.58 -15.48 13.31
CA ASP A 127 -20.24 -16.78 13.89
C ASP A 127 -18.84 -16.75 14.54
N ASP A 128 -18.49 -17.78 15.32
CA ASP A 128 -17.23 -17.89 16.07
C ASP A 128 -15.93 -17.65 15.28
N SER A 129 -15.98 -17.66 13.94
CA SER A 129 -14.81 -17.38 13.09
C SER A 129 -15.10 -16.38 11.98
N ILE A 130 -14.19 -15.42 11.81
CA ILE A 130 -14.19 -14.51 10.66
C ILE A 130 -13.70 -15.29 9.44
N GLN A 131 -14.58 -15.50 8.46
CA GLN A 131 -14.23 -16.10 7.17
C GLN A 131 -14.04 -14.99 6.14
N ALA A 132 -12.78 -14.66 5.85
CA ALA A 132 -12.38 -13.69 4.83
C ALA A 132 -10.91 -13.88 4.45
N SER A 133 -10.56 -13.59 3.19
CA SER A 133 -9.16 -13.52 2.77
C SER A 133 -8.46 -12.30 3.36
N VAL A 134 -9.19 -11.18 3.47
CA VAL A 134 -8.72 -9.94 4.10
C VAL A 134 -9.86 -9.33 4.91
N LEU A 135 -9.55 -8.91 6.14
CA LEU A 135 -10.42 -8.05 6.94
C LEU A 135 -9.98 -6.59 6.77
N ILE A 136 -10.91 -5.69 6.52
CA ILE A 136 -10.69 -4.25 6.36
C ILE A 136 -11.41 -3.53 7.49
N ILE A 137 -10.66 -2.76 8.28
CA ILE A 137 -11.17 -1.94 9.38
C ILE A 137 -10.87 -0.48 9.07
N SER A 138 -11.91 0.31 8.79
CA SER A 138 -11.79 1.71 8.35
C SER A 138 -12.13 2.69 9.46
N SER A 139 -11.17 2.95 10.34
CA SER A 139 -11.23 3.93 11.43
C SER A 139 -12.52 3.89 12.26
N PRO A 140 -12.82 2.76 12.95
CA PRO A 140 -14.00 2.66 13.81
C PRO A 140 -13.96 3.72 14.91
N VAL A 141 -15.11 4.31 15.19
CA VAL A 141 -15.29 5.37 16.20
C VAL A 141 -16.03 4.88 17.42
N ASP A 142 -16.97 3.96 17.24
CA ASP A 142 -17.74 3.40 18.35
C ASP A 142 -16.99 2.24 19.02
N PRO A 143 -17.21 2.00 20.32
CA PRO A 143 -16.57 0.90 21.03
C PRO A 143 -16.76 -0.46 20.37
N ILE A 144 -15.68 -1.24 20.27
CA ILE A 144 -15.71 -2.66 19.92
C ILE A 144 -15.57 -3.45 21.21
N SER A 145 -16.48 -4.39 21.45
CA SER A 145 -16.48 -5.22 22.65
C SER A 145 -15.18 -6.01 22.79
N SER A 146 -14.85 -6.43 24.03
CA SER A 146 -13.67 -7.28 24.26
C SER A 146 -13.73 -8.59 23.47
N ASP A 147 -14.92 -9.17 23.33
CA ASP A 147 -15.14 -10.38 22.51
C ASP A 147 -14.88 -10.09 21.02
N GLY A 148 -15.39 -8.96 20.50
CA GLY A 148 -15.11 -8.54 19.12
C GLY A 148 -13.62 -8.32 18.86
N GLN A 149 -12.91 -7.69 19.80
CA GLN A 149 -11.45 -7.53 19.71
C GLN A 149 -10.72 -8.88 19.74
N GLN A 150 -11.15 -9.81 20.60
CA GLN A 150 -10.60 -11.16 20.65
C GLN A 150 -10.84 -11.94 19.36
N ARG A 151 -12.00 -11.77 18.70
CA ARG A 151 -12.29 -12.37 17.39
C ARG A 151 -11.35 -11.84 16.30
N ILE A 152 -11.08 -10.54 16.28
CA ILE A 152 -10.09 -9.93 15.36
C ILE A 152 -8.69 -10.48 15.64
N ALA A 153 -8.29 -10.54 16.91
CA ALA A 153 -7.00 -11.12 17.31
C ALA A 153 -6.87 -12.60 16.90
N ALA A 154 -7.94 -13.39 17.09
CA ALA A 154 -7.99 -14.80 16.73
C ALA A 154 -7.88 -14.98 15.21
N PHE A 155 -8.56 -14.15 14.42
CA PHE A 155 -8.45 -14.13 12.97
C PHE A 155 -7.00 -13.91 12.52
N VAL A 156 -6.34 -12.87 13.03
CA VAL A 156 -4.91 -12.59 12.70
C VAL A 156 -4.00 -13.73 13.16
N LYS A 157 -4.24 -14.28 14.36
CA LYS A 157 -3.45 -15.41 14.89
C LYS A 157 -3.59 -16.69 14.06
N ALA A 158 -4.75 -16.89 13.43
CA ALA A 158 -5.03 -18.02 12.55
C ALA A 158 -4.44 -17.87 11.13
N GLY A 159 -3.68 -16.79 10.86
CA GLY A 159 -3.15 -16.50 9.53
C GLY A 159 -3.98 -15.51 8.73
N GLY A 160 -5.01 -14.92 9.35
CA GLY A 160 -5.80 -13.85 8.76
C GLY A 160 -4.96 -12.62 8.47
N ARG A 161 -5.40 -11.85 7.48
CA ARG A 161 -4.70 -10.67 6.98
C ARG A 161 -5.58 -9.44 7.09
N LEU A 162 -5.00 -8.35 7.57
CA LEU A 162 -5.74 -7.18 8.02
C LEU A 162 -5.24 -5.92 7.31
N LEU A 163 -6.17 -5.16 6.73
CA LEU A 163 -5.97 -3.74 6.44
C LEU A 163 -6.63 -2.93 7.54
N LEU A 164 -5.83 -2.17 8.27
CA LEU A 164 -6.31 -1.30 9.33
C LEU A 164 -6.01 0.17 8.99
N MET A 165 -7.04 0.99 8.96
CA MET A 165 -6.90 2.44 8.79
C MET A 165 -7.34 3.15 10.07
N VAL A 166 -6.56 4.12 10.53
CA VAL A 166 -6.79 4.81 11.80
C VAL A 166 -6.56 6.32 11.66
N ASP A 167 -7.61 7.11 11.84
CA ASP A 167 -7.51 8.56 11.76
C ASP A 167 -7.00 9.20 13.06
N PRO A 168 -6.36 10.38 13.00
CA PRO A 168 -6.15 11.24 14.16
C PRO A 168 -7.48 11.77 14.72
N ASN A 169 -7.45 12.28 15.95
CA ASN A 169 -8.55 13.01 16.60
C ASN A 169 -9.87 12.24 16.76
N LYS A 170 -9.82 10.92 16.64
CA LYS A 170 -10.94 10.01 16.89
C LYS A 170 -10.58 9.03 18.02
N PRO A 171 -11.58 8.49 18.74
CA PRO A 171 -11.37 7.34 19.60
C PRO A 171 -10.69 6.21 18.82
N ILE A 172 -9.89 5.39 19.51
CA ILE A 172 -9.26 4.20 18.94
C ILE A 172 -9.79 2.98 19.70
N PRO A 173 -10.98 2.45 19.34
CA PRO A 173 -11.62 1.35 20.06
C PRO A 173 -10.77 0.08 20.16
N ILE A 174 -9.83 -0.09 19.24
CA ILE A 174 -8.92 -1.23 19.12
C ILE A 174 -7.53 -0.99 19.74
N ALA A 175 -7.35 0.07 20.53
CA ALA A 175 -6.04 0.46 21.06
C ALA A 175 -5.32 -0.67 21.83
N SER A 176 -6.08 -1.54 22.51
CA SER A 176 -5.52 -2.71 23.19
C SER A 176 -4.87 -3.70 22.22
N LEU A 177 -5.53 -3.99 21.09
CA LEU A 177 -4.97 -4.87 20.05
C LEU A 177 -3.71 -4.27 19.41
N LEU A 178 -3.69 -2.95 19.18
CA LEU A 178 -2.50 -2.29 18.65
C LEU A 178 -1.30 -2.48 19.58
N LYS A 179 -1.51 -2.31 20.88
CA LYS A 179 -0.46 -2.55 21.88
C LYS A 179 0.03 -3.99 21.90
N GLU A 180 -0.85 -4.98 21.71
CA GLU A 180 -0.46 -6.39 21.59
C GLU A 180 0.40 -6.66 20.35
N TRP A 181 0.17 -5.92 19.26
CA TRP A 181 1.00 -5.96 18.06
C TRP A 181 2.20 -5.02 18.10
N GLY A 182 2.46 -4.36 19.24
CA GLY A 182 3.56 -3.42 19.43
C GLY A 182 3.42 -2.11 18.65
N ILE A 183 2.21 -1.79 18.20
CA ILE A 183 1.92 -0.57 17.45
C ILE A 183 1.55 0.56 18.38
N GLU A 184 2.21 1.70 18.18
CA GLU A 184 1.98 2.93 18.91
C GLU A 184 1.61 4.04 17.92
N LEU A 185 0.41 4.60 18.07
CA LEU A 185 -0.06 5.66 17.19
C LEU A 185 0.37 7.03 17.72
N GLY A 186 0.82 7.88 16.80
CA GLY A 186 1.14 9.27 17.09
C GLY A 186 -0.04 10.02 17.70
N PRO A 187 0.18 10.83 18.75
CA PRO A 187 -0.89 11.61 19.39
C PRO A 187 -1.36 12.79 18.52
N GLY A 188 -0.55 13.27 17.59
CA GLY A 188 -0.80 14.49 16.82
C GLY A 188 -1.30 14.26 15.39
N ILE A 189 -1.35 15.36 14.64
CA ILE A 189 -1.61 15.37 13.21
C ILE A 189 -0.30 15.62 12.46
N LEU A 190 -0.02 14.80 11.45
CA LEU A 190 1.14 15.00 10.60
C LEU A 190 0.92 16.17 9.63
N ALA A 191 1.93 17.04 9.55
CA ALA A 191 1.99 18.18 8.67
C ALA A 191 3.34 18.22 7.93
N ASP A 192 3.33 18.67 6.68
CA ASP A 192 4.52 18.74 5.84
C ASP A 192 4.50 20.03 5.01
N ALA A 193 5.58 20.82 5.10
CA ALA A 193 5.71 22.06 4.36
C ALA A 193 6.21 21.84 2.93
N GLN A 194 6.97 20.77 2.70
CA GLN A 194 7.59 20.42 1.44
C GLN A 194 6.64 19.60 0.57
N ASP A 195 6.15 18.49 1.11
CA ASP A 195 5.38 17.48 0.38
C ASP A 195 3.89 17.60 0.71
N ARG A 196 3.27 18.68 0.21
CA ARG A 196 1.84 18.98 0.38
C ARG A 196 1.12 19.28 -0.93
N LEU A 197 -0.20 19.14 -0.89
CA LEU A 197 -1.05 19.46 -2.03
C LEU A 197 -1.06 20.98 -2.32
N ALA A 198 -0.27 21.39 -3.32
CA ALA A 198 -0.14 22.77 -3.78
C ALA A 198 0.17 23.76 -2.63
N ARG A 199 -0.49 24.93 -2.60
CA ARG A 199 -0.43 25.88 -1.48
C ARG A 199 -1.50 25.61 -0.42
N GLY A 200 -1.99 24.37 -0.34
CA GLY A 200 -3.03 23.95 0.61
C GLY A 200 -2.51 23.81 2.03
N SER A 201 -3.37 23.28 2.90
CA SER A 201 -3.00 22.95 4.27
C SER A 201 -1.77 22.02 4.29
N PRO A 202 -0.78 22.26 5.18
CA PRO A 202 0.34 21.34 5.35
C PRO A 202 -0.09 19.95 5.86
N THR A 203 -1.32 19.79 6.36
CA THR A 203 -1.88 18.48 6.77
C THR A 203 -2.41 17.64 5.61
N ALA A 204 -2.48 18.20 4.39
CA ALA A 204 -2.82 17.47 3.17
C ALA A 204 -1.54 16.90 2.54
N LEU A 205 -1.05 15.81 3.12
CA LEU A 205 0.26 15.22 2.80
C LEU A 205 0.26 14.60 1.42
N LEU A 206 1.29 14.93 0.62
CA LEU A 206 1.52 14.36 -0.70
C LEU A 206 2.77 13.46 -0.65
N VAL A 207 2.60 12.27 -0.08
CA VAL A 207 3.69 11.36 0.24
C VAL A 207 4.34 10.79 -1.02
N ARG A 208 5.67 10.89 -1.08
CA ARG A 208 6.53 10.44 -2.20
C ARG A 208 7.65 9.50 -1.75
N THR A 209 7.89 9.40 -0.45
CA THR A 209 8.94 8.57 0.11
C THR A 209 8.36 7.21 0.43
N PHE A 210 8.75 6.21 -0.37
CA PHE A 210 8.33 4.83 -0.21
C PHE A 210 9.54 3.94 0.02
N THR A 211 9.39 2.98 0.93
CA THR A 211 10.36 1.89 1.07
C THR A 211 10.15 0.89 -0.05
N THR A 212 11.21 0.27 -0.56
CA THR A 212 11.10 -0.82 -1.53
C THR A 212 10.37 -2.02 -0.92
N HIS A 213 9.20 -2.34 -1.48
CA HIS A 213 8.36 -3.47 -1.10
C HIS A 213 7.40 -3.78 -2.25
N GLU A 214 6.91 -5.02 -2.40
CA GLU A 214 6.00 -5.42 -3.49
C GLU A 214 4.73 -4.52 -3.57
N ILE A 215 4.22 -4.08 -2.42
CA ILE A 215 3.09 -3.13 -2.34
C ILE A 215 3.44 -1.75 -2.94
N THR A 216 4.68 -1.30 -2.79
CA THR A 216 5.15 0.06 -3.11
C THR A 216 6.09 0.10 -4.32
N GLU A 217 6.33 -1.04 -4.96
CA GLU A 217 7.12 -1.13 -6.18
C GLU A 217 6.39 -0.40 -7.33
N ASP A 218 7.19 0.22 -8.20
CA ASP A 218 6.74 1.02 -9.34
C ASP A 218 5.77 2.17 -9.01
N PHE A 219 5.79 2.68 -7.77
CA PHE A 219 5.07 3.90 -7.42
C PHE A 219 5.66 5.12 -8.11
N THR A 220 5.01 5.56 -9.17
CA THR A 220 5.36 6.80 -9.89
C THR A 220 4.51 8.00 -9.45
N SER A 221 3.36 7.74 -8.82
CA SER A 221 2.41 8.77 -8.38
C SER A 221 2.47 8.95 -6.86
N PRO A 222 2.47 10.20 -6.35
CA PRO A 222 2.38 10.44 -4.92
C PRO A 222 1.02 9.98 -4.36
N ILE A 223 1.00 9.60 -3.09
CA ILE A 223 -0.22 9.26 -2.36
C ILE A 223 -0.66 10.49 -1.56
N LEU A 224 -1.93 10.86 -1.69
CA LEU A 224 -2.52 11.95 -0.94
C LEU A 224 -3.18 11.41 0.34
N PHE A 225 -2.61 11.75 1.49
CA PHE A 225 -3.16 11.42 2.80
C PHE A 225 -3.63 12.70 3.53
N PRO A 226 -4.95 12.97 3.56
CA PRO A 226 -5.48 14.16 4.21
C PRO A 226 -5.65 13.94 5.71
N VAL A 227 -4.94 14.70 6.55
CA VAL A 227 -5.02 14.63 8.02
C VAL A 227 -4.65 13.24 8.54
N SER A 228 -3.35 13.01 8.73
CA SER A 228 -2.81 11.70 9.09
C SER A 228 -2.19 11.71 10.48
N ARG A 229 -1.92 10.53 11.04
CA ARG A 229 -1.11 10.35 12.25
C ARG A 229 0.07 9.40 11.99
N SER A 230 1.10 9.47 12.82
CA SER A 230 2.24 8.56 12.72
C SER A 230 1.88 7.15 13.21
N VAL A 231 2.54 6.15 12.62
CA VAL A 231 2.52 4.75 13.06
C VAL A 231 3.93 4.38 13.51
N ASN A 232 4.08 4.09 14.80
CA ASN A 232 5.33 3.67 15.41
C ASN A 232 5.26 2.20 15.85
N PHE A 233 6.42 1.58 15.99
CA PHE A 233 6.54 0.17 16.38
C PHE A 233 7.55 -0.02 17.50
N ASP A 234 7.11 -0.68 18.57
CA ASP A 234 7.96 -1.10 19.68
C ASP A 234 8.40 -2.55 19.47
N THR A 235 9.63 -2.70 18.98
CA THR A 235 10.27 -4.00 18.75
C THR A 235 10.40 -4.87 20.01
N HIS A 236 10.42 -4.27 21.21
CA HIS A 236 10.54 -5.01 22.46
C HIS A 236 9.21 -5.64 22.88
N LYS A 237 8.08 -5.00 22.54
CA LYS A 237 6.75 -5.50 22.88
C LYS A 237 6.21 -6.55 21.90
N ALA A 238 6.69 -6.53 20.65
CA ALA A 238 6.13 -7.36 19.58
C ALA A 238 7.20 -8.17 18.82
N ALA A 239 8.02 -8.91 19.55
CA ALA A 239 9.13 -9.69 18.98
C ALA A 239 8.74 -10.74 17.92
N SER A 240 7.46 -11.15 17.88
CA SER A 240 6.91 -12.09 16.88
C SER A 240 6.61 -11.47 15.52
N TRP A 241 6.74 -10.16 15.38
CA TRP A 241 6.44 -9.40 14.18
C TRP A 241 7.69 -8.77 13.61
N ASP A 242 7.77 -8.72 12.28
CA ASP A 242 8.66 -7.83 11.55
C ASP A 242 7.86 -6.61 11.08
N PHE A 243 8.50 -5.44 11.13
CA PHE A 243 7.87 -4.16 10.80
C PHE A 243 8.62 -3.49 9.64
N VAL A 244 7.87 -3.05 8.63
CA VAL A 244 8.39 -2.33 7.46
C VAL A 244 7.55 -1.06 7.27
N ALA A 245 8.18 0.11 7.31
CA ALA A 245 7.53 1.34 6.88
C ALA A 245 7.29 1.27 5.38
N LEU A 246 6.06 1.49 4.90
CA LEU A 246 5.72 1.49 3.48
C LEU A 246 5.78 2.90 2.88
N ALA A 247 5.22 3.88 3.60
CA ALA A 247 5.14 5.27 3.16
C ALA A 247 5.48 6.22 4.31
N GLN A 248 6.33 7.21 4.04
CA GLN A 248 6.85 8.13 5.06
C GLN A 248 6.73 9.59 4.62
N THR A 249 6.55 10.49 5.58
CA THR A 249 6.61 11.94 5.32
C THR A 249 8.03 12.41 4.99
N SER A 250 8.20 13.65 4.55
CA SER A 250 9.53 14.21 4.31
C SER A 250 10.27 14.48 5.63
N PRO A 251 11.61 14.62 5.61
CA PRO A 251 12.37 15.06 6.78
C PRO A 251 11.95 16.43 7.34
N GLU A 252 11.31 17.28 6.53
CA GLU A 252 10.85 18.61 6.95
C GLU A 252 9.47 18.61 7.63
N SER A 253 8.81 17.44 7.65
CA SER A 253 7.53 17.26 8.33
C SER A 253 7.62 17.42 9.84
N TRP A 254 6.46 17.65 10.46
CA TRP A 254 6.30 17.66 11.90
C TRP A 254 4.98 17.00 12.30
N GLU A 255 4.92 16.53 13.54
CA GLU A 255 3.69 16.12 14.20
C GLU A 255 3.17 17.29 15.02
N GLU A 256 2.06 17.88 14.55
CA GLU A 256 1.33 18.99 15.16
C GLU A 256 0.53 18.50 16.37
N MET A 257 0.81 19.10 17.51
CA MET A 257 0.16 18.77 18.78
C MET A 257 -1.03 19.68 19.10
N ASP A 258 -1.10 20.89 18.55
CA ASP A 258 -2.28 21.75 18.59
C ASP A 258 -3.28 21.39 17.49
N LEU A 259 -4.21 20.52 17.85
CA LEU A 259 -5.26 19.99 16.98
C LEU A 259 -6.34 21.03 16.61
N THR A 260 -6.28 22.25 17.17
CA THR A 260 -7.25 23.31 16.89
C THR A 260 -6.82 24.21 15.73
N ASN A 261 -5.55 24.18 15.35
CA ASN A 261 -5.01 25.04 14.31
C ASN A 261 -5.30 24.50 12.90
N SER A 262 -6.04 25.28 12.11
CA SER A 262 -6.37 24.93 10.73
C SER A 262 -5.22 25.13 9.72
N GLN A 263 -4.18 25.89 10.09
CA GLN A 263 -2.96 26.08 9.31
C GLN A 263 -1.76 25.97 10.24
N PRO A 264 -1.40 24.73 10.62
CA PRO A 264 -0.33 24.53 11.57
C PRO A 264 1.00 25.03 11.03
N THR A 265 1.83 25.52 11.93
CA THR A 265 3.22 25.90 11.68
C THR A 265 4.04 25.28 12.79
N PHE A 266 5.19 24.71 12.46
CA PHE A 266 6.04 24.04 13.44
C PHE A 266 6.37 24.93 14.65
N GLU A 267 6.07 24.43 15.85
CA GLU A 267 6.39 25.07 17.13
C GLU A 267 7.45 24.28 17.91
N GLU A 268 8.64 24.88 18.06
CA GLU A 268 9.75 24.25 18.77
C GLU A 268 9.43 24.02 20.25
N GLY A 269 9.65 22.79 20.74
CA GLY A 269 9.38 22.40 22.13
C GLY A 269 7.96 21.88 22.38
N GLN A 270 7.06 22.02 21.41
CA GLN A 270 5.72 21.44 21.42
C GLN A 270 5.59 20.33 20.38
N ASP A 271 6.02 20.60 19.15
CA ASP A 271 5.92 19.66 18.04
C ASP A 271 7.17 18.78 17.91
N THR A 272 6.99 17.62 17.29
CA THR A 272 8.10 16.70 16.98
C THR A 272 8.42 16.75 15.50
N LYS A 273 9.71 16.82 15.14
CA LYS A 273 10.16 16.76 13.74
C LYS A 273 10.19 15.32 13.21
N GLY A 274 9.88 15.18 11.93
CA GLY A 274 9.88 13.90 11.22
C GLY A 274 11.27 13.46 10.76
N PRO A 275 11.34 12.49 9.83
CA PRO A 275 10.22 11.90 9.09
C PRO A 275 9.36 10.95 9.96
N PHE A 276 8.10 10.77 9.55
CA PHE A 276 7.15 9.88 10.21
C PHE A 276 6.63 8.82 9.26
N THR A 277 6.44 7.61 9.78
CA THR A 277 5.77 6.53 9.04
C THR A 277 4.27 6.77 9.03
N VAL A 278 3.68 6.87 7.84
CA VAL A 278 2.23 7.06 7.63
C VAL A 278 1.54 5.72 7.37
N ALA A 279 2.19 4.84 6.61
CA ALA A 279 1.72 3.48 6.33
C ALA A 279 2.83 2.48 6.64
N ALA A 280 2.47 1.35 7.24
CA ALA A 280 3.41 0.30 7.61
C ALA A 280 2.81 -1.09 7.41
N LEU A 281 3.69 -2.06 7.19
CA LEU A 281 3.40 -3.48 7.13
C LEU A 281 4.00 -4.18 8.34
N LEU A 282 3.19 -4.99 9.01
CA LEU A 282 3.62 -5.99 9.96
C LEU A 282 3.47 -7.37 9.33
N THR A 283 4.50 -8.21 9.44
CA THR A 283 4.45 -9.61 9.03
C THR A 283 4.81 -10.51 10.19
N SER A 284 4.08 -11.62 10.35
CA SER A 284 4.41 -12.57 11.40
C SER A 284 5.70 -13.31 11.05
N LYS A 285 6.60 -13.46 12.01
CA LYS A 285 7.81 -14.30 11.84
C LYS A 285 7.50 -15.78 11.67
N ALA A 286 6.33 -16.21 12.13
CA ALA A 286 5.81 -17.54 11.83
C ALA A 286 5.48 -17.61 10.33
N GLN A 287 5.97 -18.65 9.67
CA GLN A 287 5.71 -18.90 8.26
C GLN A 287 4.59 -19.92 8.08
N GLY A 288 3.81 -19.74 7.01
CA GLY A 288 2.85 -20.72 6.51
C GLY A 288 3.53 -21.87 5.76
N GLN A 289 2.73 -22.80 5.23
CA GLN A 289 3.23 -23.94 4.45
C GLN A 289 3.92 -23.54 3.14
N ASP A 290 3.61 -22.35 2.64
CA ASP A 290 4.15 -21.70 1.44
C ASP A 290 5.47 -20.95 1.70
N GLY A 291 5.98 -20.97 2.94
CA GLY A 291 7.17 -20.20 3.33
C GLY A 291 6.95 -18.69 3.45
N GLN A 292 5.72 -18.22 3.23
CA GLN A 292 5.32 -16.83 3.39
C GLN A 292 4.89 -16.54 4.83
N PRO A 293 4.86 -15.27 5.28
CA PRO A 293 4.33 -14.92 6.58
C PRO A 293 2.92 -15.48 6.78
N LEU A 294 2.70 -16.14 7.92
CA LEU A 294 1.42 -16.74 8.28
C LEU A 294 0.32 -15.68 8.31
N SER A 295 0.57 -14.54 8.96
CA SER A 295 -0.33 -13.39 9.02
C SER A 295 0.37 -12.08 8.70
N SER A 296 -0.43 -11.09 8.31
CA SER A 296 0.08 -9.77 7.93
C SER A 296 -0.93 -8.68 8.24
N ILE A 297 -0.44 -7.51 8.65
CA ILE A 297 -1.26 -6.34 8.96
C ILE A 297 -0.66 -5.16 8.22
N VAL A 298 -1.42 -4.55 7.31
CA VAL A 298 -1.08 -3.21 6.83
C VAL A 298 -1.85 -2.21 7.66
N ILE A 299 -1.13 -1.30 8.30
CA ILE A 299 -1.72 -0.20 9.07
C ILE A 299 -1.42 1.13 8.39
N ILE A 300 -2.44 1.98 8.29
CA ILE A 300 -2.35 3.30 7.67
C ILE A 300 -2.92 4.32 8.64
N GLY A 301 -2.16 5.36 8.96
CA GLY A 301 -2.53 6.48 9.83
C GLY A 301 -3.57 7.43 9.23
N ASN A 302 -4.38 6.95 8.29
CA ASN A 302 -5.42 7.69 7.59
C ASN A 302 -6.39 6.73 6.89
N SER A 303 -7.69 6.92 7.06
CA SER A 303 -8.75 6.21 6.34
C SER A 303 -9.34 7.03 5.19
N ALA A 304 -9.25 8.35 5.30
CA ALA A 304 -9.82 9.28 4.33
C ALA A 304 -9.24 9.11 2.91
N PHE A 305 -7.99 8.67 2.75
CA PHE A 305 -7.37 8.42 1.45
C PHE A 305 -8.16 7.42 0.58
N ALA A 306 -8.87 6.49 1.22
CA ALA A 306 -9.71 5.47 0.56
C ALA A 306 -11.16 5.93 0.33
N THR A 307 -11.58 7.07 0.88
CA THR A 307 -12.94 7.59 0.69
C THR A 307 -13.17 8.11 -0.72
N ASN A 308 -14.43 8.18 -1.14
CA ASN A 308 -14.82 8.60 -2.48
C ASN A 308 -14.22 9.95 -2.92
N GLY A 309 -13.98 10.87 -1.97
CA GLY A 309 -13.39 12.18 -2.23
C GLY A 309 -11.89 12.15 -2.58
N TYR A 310 -11.17 11.10 -2.17
CA TYR A 310 -9.72 10.98 -2.36
C TYR A 310 -9.30 9.75 -3.17
N PHE A 311 -10.18 8.74 -3.29
CA PHE A 311 -9.89 7.52 -4.03
C PHE A 311 -9.73 7.75 -5.54
N THR A 312 -10.11 8.93 -6.06
CA THR A 312 -9.87 9.33 -7.45
C THR A 312 -8.44 9.77 -7.72
N TYR A 313 -7.64 10.02 -6.69
CA TYR A 313 -6.21 10.28 -6.87
C TYR A 313 -5.51 9.00 -7.30
N PRO A 314 -4.79 8.97 -8.44
CA PRO A 314 -4.20 7.74 -8.97
C PRO A 314 -3.31 7.00 -7.98
N GLY A 315 -2.48 7.72 -7.21
CA GLY A 315 -1.66 7.10 -6.17
C GLY A 315 -2.46 6.45 -5.05
N ASN A 316 -3.62 7.01 -4.68
CA ASN A 316 -4.50 6.44 -3.67
C ASN A 316 -5.18 5.16 -4.18
N THR A 317 -5.70 5.21 -5.42
CA THR A 317 -6.29 4.03 -6.06
C THR A 317 -5.27 2.89 -6.16
N ASP A 318 -4.08 3.17 -6.70
CA ASP A 318 -3.03 2.18 -6.91
C ASP A 318 -2.57 1.58 -5.57
N PHE A 319 -2.34 2.42 -4.56
CA PHE A 319 -1.84 1.95 -3.25
C PHE A 319 -2.83 1.08 -2.53
N PHE A 320 -4.10 1.47 -2.55
CA PHE A 320 -5.16 0.68 -1.96
C PHE A 320 -5.30 -0.68 -2.66
N LEU A 321 -5.35 -0.70 -4.00
CA LEU A 321 -5.50 -1.94 -4.77
C LEU A 321 -4.31 -2.88 -4.62
N LYS A 322 -3.07 -2.36 -4.68
CA LYS A 322 -1.85 -3.15 -4.45
C LYS A 322 -1.79 -3.70 -3.03
N THR A 323 -2.16 -2.89 -2.02
CA THR A 323 -2.26 -3.34 -0.63
C THR A 323 -3.23 -4.50 -0.48
N ILE A 324 -4.42 -4.41 -1.08
CA ILE A 324 -5.42 -5.47 -1.02
C ILE A 324 -4.96 -6.72 -1.79
N ALA A 325 -4.36 -6.57 -2.97
CA ALA A 325 -3.85 -7.70 -3.75
C ALA A 325 -2.78 -8.49 -2.98
N TRP A 326 -1.81 -7.77 -2.41
CA TRP A 326 -0.75 -8.35 -1.58
C TRP A 326 -1.34 -9.05 -0.34
N LEU A 327 -2.24 -8.37 0.40
CA LEU A 327 -2.93 -8.97 1.54
C LEU A 327 -3.78 -10.18 1.13
N ALA A 328 -4.40 -10.18 -0.04
CA ALA A 328 -5.19 -11.31 -0.52
C ALA A 328 -4.34 -12.51 -1.00
N LYS A 329 -3.01 -12.50 -0.77
CA LYS A 329 -2.05 -13.53 -1.22
C LYS A 329 -2.12 -13.75 -2.73
N GLU A 330 -2.28 -12.68 -3.51
CA GLU A 330 -2.12 -12.77 -4.96
C GLU A 330 -0.64 -12.94 -5.35
N ASP A 331 0.30 -12.78 -4.40
CA ASP A 331 1.74 -12.91 -4.60
C ASP A 331 2.24 -14.33 -4.90
N ALA A 332 1.42 -15.38 -4.69
CA ALA A 332 1.72 -16.73 -5.19
C ALA A 332 1.85 -16.78 -6.73
N LEU A 333 1.56 -15.66 -7.40
CA LEU A 333 1.57 -15.48 -8.85
C LEU A 333 2.63 -14.47 -9.32
N ILE A 334 3.35 -13.80 -8.40
CA ILE A 334 4.36 -12.74 -8.71
C ILE A 334 5.80 -13.30 -8.78
N SER A 335 6.05 -14.52 -8.31
CA SER A 335 7.41 -15.12 -8.29
C SER A 335 7.87 -15.72 -9.64
N ILE A 336 7.69 -15.00 -10.76
CA ILE A 336 8.37 -15.33 -12.03
C ILE A 336 9.43 -14.30 -12.45
N THR A 337 9.67 -13.28 -11.62
CA THR A 337 10.89 -12.45 -11.73
C THR A 337 12.00 -13.09 -10.89
N PRO A 338 13.24 -13.25 -11.39
CA PRO A 338 14.38 -13.58 -10.53
C PRO A 338 14.39 -12.62 -9.35
N LYS A 339 14.48 -13.16 -8.13
CA LYS A 339 14.63 -12.35 -6.91
C LYS A 339 15.92 -11.54 -7.03
N ASP A 340 15.84 -10.33 -7.56
CA ASP A 340 16.85 -9.34 -7.25
C ASP A 340 16.75 -9.11 -5.74
N PRO A 341 17.87 -9.19 -5.00
CA PRO A 341 17.85 -9.03 -3.56
C PRO A 341 17.15 -7.72 -3.23
N ALA A 342 16.05 -7.81 -2.48
CA ALA A 342 15.25 -6.68 -2.03
C ALA A 342 16.22 -5.60 -1.55
N PHE A 343 16.21 -4.45 -2.23
CA PHE A 343 17.01 -3.32 -1.81
C PHE A 343 16.38 -2.85 -0.50
N HIS A 344 16.93 -3.26 0.63
CA HIS A 344 16.55 -2.68 1.91
C HIS A 344 17.15 -1.28 1.93
N PRO A 345 16.37 -0.19 1.77
CA PRO A 345 16.93 1.14 1.88
C PRO A 345 17.54 1.23 3.28
N PHE A 346 18.85 1.46 3.32
CA PHE A 346 19.54 1.71 4.56
C PHE A 346 19.05 3.06 5.08
N ILE A 347 18.18 3.02 6.10
CA ILE A 347 17.75 4.20 6.85
C ILE A 347 18.73 4.30 8.03
N PRO A 348 19.81 5.10 7.93
CA PRO A 348 20.74 5.24 9.03
C PRO A 348 20.02 5.78 10.25
N ASN A 349 20.34 5.24 11.41
CA ASN A 349 19.98 5.90 12.66
C ASN A 349 20.78 7.22 12.80
N PRO A 350 20.38 8.16 13.69
CA PRO A 350 21.02 9.48 13.78
C PRO A 350 22.54 9.44 14.02
N SER A 351 23.05 8.40 14.68
CA SER A 351 24.50 8.24 14.92
C SER A 351 25.25 7.73 13.68
N GLN A 352 24.63 6.88 12.86
CA GLN A 352 25.17 6.44 11.57
C GLN A 352 25.18 7.57 10.54
N GLU A 353 24.15 8.43 10.53
CA GLU A 353 24.09 9.60 9.65
C GLU A 353 25.22 10.59 9.97
N GLN A 354 25.42 10.92 11.25
CA GLN A 354 26.54 11.79 11.67
C GLN A 354 27.90 11.20 11.31
N ALA A 355 28.08 9.88 11.47
CA ALA A 355 29.31 9.20 11.08
C ALA A 355 29.55 9.25 9.57
N LEU A 356 28.50 9.08 8.75
CA LEU A 356 28.58 9.16 7.30
C LEU A 356 28.92 10.57 6.83
N VAL A 357 28.28 11.60 7.40
CA VAL A 357 28.59 13.01 7.10
C VAL A 357 30.03 13.34 7.48
N PHE A 358 30.48 12.93 8.67
CA PHE A 358 31.87 13.13 9.09
C PHE A 358 32.86 12.45 8.15
N PHE A 359 32.58 11.21 7.75
CA PHE A 359 33.46 10.46 6.85
C PHE A 359 33.53 11.10 5.45
N GLN A 360 32.39 11.48 4.88
CA GLN A 360 32.35 12.03 3.53
C GLN A 360 32.85 13.48 3.46
N VAL A 361 32.47 14.32 4.41
CA VAL A 361 32.75 15.77 4.35
C VAL A 361 34.11 16.11 4.96
N LEU A 362 34.57 15.37 5.97
CA LEU A 362 35.82 15.69 6.66
C LEU A 362 36.94 14.71 6.30
N PHE A 363 36.71 13.40 6.41
CA PHE A 363 37.77 12.40 6.26
C PHE A 363 38.26 12.28 4.82
N LEU A 364 37.37 12.15 3.82
CA LEU A 364 37.78 12.04 2.40
C LEU A 364 38.58 13.26 1.90
N PRO A 365 38.18 14.52 2.15
CA PRO A 365 38.98 15.68 1.77
C PRO A 365 40.34 15.73 2.48
N LEU A 366 40.42 15.38 3.76
CA LEU A 366 41.70 15.31 4.47
C LEU A 366 42.62 14.22 3.92
N LEU A 367 42.07 13.05 3.58
CA LEU A 367 42.82 11.96 2.98
C LEU A 367 43.41 12.37 1.63
N THR A 368 42.60 13.00 0.77
CA THR A 368 43.07 13.47 -0.54
C THR A 368 44.14 14.55 -0.41
N LEU A 369 43.97 15.49 0.52
CA LEU A 369 44.97 16.52 0.81
C LEU A 369 46.27 15.93 1.35
N PHE A 370 46.19 14.95 2.25
CA PHE A 370 47.34 14.23 2.78
C PHE A 370 48.11 13.46 1.69
N LEU A 371 47.38 12.74 0.83
CA LEU A 371 47.98 12.03 -0.31
C LEU A 371 48.62 13.02 -1.30
N GLY A 372 47.96 14.13 -1.59
CA GLY A 372 48.49 15.21 -2.44
C GLY A 372 49.79 15.81 -1.90
N LEU A 373 49.82 16.14 -0.61
CA LEU A 373 51.03 16.65 0.07
C LEU A 373 52.16 15.61 0.11
N SER A 374 51.81 14.33 0.31
CA SER A 374 52.78 13.23 0.32
C SER A 374 53.45 13.06 -1.05
N VAL A 375 52.67 13.12 -2.13
CA VAL A 375 53.19 13.08 -3.50
C VAL A 375 54.03 14.31 -3.81
N TRP A 376 53.58 15.51 -3.42
CA TRP A 376 54.34 16.75 -3.62
C TRP A 376 55.70 16.71 -2.90
N LYS A 377 55.73 16.25 -1.65
CA LYS A 377 56.97 16.14 -0.86
C LYS A 377 57.93 15.13 -1.46
N ARG A 378 57.43 13.99 -1.95
CA ARG A 378 58.24 12.94 -2.61
C ARG A 378 58.78 13.39 -3.97
N ARG A 379 58.03 14.21 -4.72
CA ARG A 379 58.50 14.82 -5.98
C ARG A 379 59.50 15.95 -5.78
N ARG A 380 59.47 16.64 -4.63
CA ARG A 380 60.42 17.70 -4.29
C ARG A 380 61.75 17.17 -3.74
N SER A 381 61.77 15.91 -3.26
CA SER A 381 62.98 15.21 -2.81
C SER A 381 63.65 14.35 -3.88
N LEU A 382 63.05 14.26 -5.08
CA LEU A 382 63.64 13.76 -6.31
C LEU A 382 64.14 14.97 -7.11
#